data_AF-A0A7S1T446-F1
#
_entry.id   AF-A0A7S1T446-F1
#
_cell.length_a   1.000
_cell.length_b   1.000
_cell.length_c   1.000
_cell.angle_alpha   90.00
_cell.angle_beta   90.00
_cell.angle_gamma   90.00
#
_symmetry.space_group_name_H-M   'P 1'
#
loop_
_entity.id
_entity.type
_entity.pdbx_description
1 polymer ?
#
loop_
_entity_poly.entity_id
_entity_poly.type
_entity_poly.pdbx_seq_one_letter_code
_entity_poly.pdbx_strand_id
1 'polypeptide(L)'
;MALILLTVLGAAFFTEEVGLSMTLGAFLGGVLLSETNFRSRIISDSEPFRGLLLGLFFITTGMSMDLQLFVTKPLDVFFLIFSLITVKSATATVLCLPFGLSLAESIRIGLMIGQGGEFAFVLFALASKLGYLPADINDLLIVTVVASMALTPLLADLGSALSPIIDRLTESAGGTSSQEAAMEEAARVSEDESSNLVVVCGWGPVGRVVCRMLGRKFIPFLAVERDQLVVAKAREQGILCLEGDCRQLGHVLRTNGIKRPTSVVVTLSEEEDIRDAIVSVRETFPEEPVFVRAKDFVQQQEFQTLGATAMFPAAMETSIQLGQEVLASCGTSPSDVEGISREVRNSELVRDDFAAYMWPTTARVVNDELVAEEQAAGGEELTRETAQERSPFRASANASLDGHEQDSDLVGIEAMNPSREGPKELP
;
A
#
# COMPACT_ATOMS: atom_id res chain seq x y z
N MET A 1 11.50 2.32 -27.36
CA MET A 1 10.73 1.50 -28.33
C MET A 1 11.50 0.89 -29.49
N ALA A 2 12.00 1.66 -30.47
CA ALA A 2 12.60 1.07 -31.69
C ALA A 2 13.71 0.05 -31.41
N LEU A 3 14.58 0.33 -30.42
CA LEU A 3 15.62 -0.59 -29.97
C LEU A 3 15.05 -1.91 -29.42
N ILE A 4 13.98 -1.85 -28.61
CA ILE A 4 13.34 -3.03 -27.99
C ILE A 4 12.79 -3.95 -29.09
N LEU A 5 12.02 -3.39 -30.02
CA LEU A 5 11.46 -4.15 -31.13
C LEU A 5 12.56 -4.68 -32.06
N LEU A 6 13.57 -3.86 -32.37
CA LEU A 6 14.72 -4.29 -33.18
C LEU A 6 15.48 -5.45 -32.51
N THR A 7 15.68 -5.41 -31.19
CA THR A 7 16.35 -6.47 -30.45
C THR A 7 15.52 -7.75 -30.42
N VAL A 8 14.21 -7.66 -30.16
CA VAL A 8 13.33 -8.84 -30.11
C VAL A 8 13.14 -9.47 -31.50
N LEU A 9 12.87 -8.65 -32.52
CA LEU A 9 12.74 -9.11 -33.91
C LEU A 9 14.07 -9.61 -34.47
N GLY A 10 15.17 -8.93 -34.15
CA GLY A 10 16.52 -9.35 -34.53
C GLY A 10 16.87 -10.69 -33.90
N ALA A 11 16.62 -10.89 -32.61
CA ALA A 11 16.84 -12.16 -31.94
C ALA A 11 15.97 -13.28 -32.54
N ALA A 12 14.68 -13.02 -32.80
CA ALA A 12 13.79 -13.96 -33.47
C ALA A 12 14.31 -14.37 -34.86
N PHE A 13 14.71 -13.40 -35.67
CA PHE A 13 15.27 -13.62 -37.01
C PHE A 13 16.57 -14.44 -36.97
N PHE A 14 17.51 -14.08 -36.09
CA PHE A 14 18.77 -14.84 -35.95
C PHE A 14 18.53 -16.27 -35.48
N THR A 15 17.58 -16.51 -34.57
CA THR A 15 17.28 -17.88 -34.15
C THR A 15 16.66 -18.71 -35.27
N GLU A 16 15.84 -18.10 -36.13
CA GLU A 16 15.24 -18.78 -37.28
C GLU A 16 16.30 -19.21 -38.29
N GLU A 17 17.28 -18.36 -38.60
CA GLU A 17 18.40 -18.67 -39.51
C GLU A 17 19.27 -19.84 -39.02
N VAL A 18 19.38 -20.02 -37.71
CA VAL A 18 20.11 -21.15 -37.08
C VAL A 18 19.22 -22.40 -36.96
N GLY A 19 17.96 -22.34 -37.41
CA GLY A 19 17.01 -23.46 -37.40
C GLY A 19 16.23 -23.63 -36.10
N LEU A 20 16.23 -22.64 -35.22
CA LEU A 20 15.43 -22.59 -33.99
C LEU A 20 14.12 -21.83 -34.22
N SER A 21 13.14 -21.96 -33.31
CA SER A 21 11.87 -21.24 -33.45
C SER A 21 12.03 -19.73 -33.24
N MET A 22 11.35 -18.91 -34.06
CA MET A 22 11.28 -17.45 -33.86
C MET A 22 10.79 -17.06 -32.46
N THR A 23 9.86 -17.84 -31.88
CA THR A 23 9.34 -17.60 -30.54
C THR A 23 10.40 -17.74 -29.45
N LEU A 24 11.35 -18.67 -29.63
CA LEU A 24 12.48 -18.82 -28.71
C LEU A 24 13.40 -17.61 -28.77
N GLY A 25 13.71 -17.10 -29.97
CA GLY A 25 14.51 -15.88 -30.13
C GLY A 25 13.83 -14.64 -29.57
N ALA A 26 12.51 -14.49 -29.78
CA ALA A 26 11.75 -13.40 -29.19
C ALA A 26 11.75 -13.48 -27.64
N PHE A 27 11.59 -14.68 -27.08
CA PHE A 27 11.67 -14.91 -25.63
C PHE A 27 13.05 -14.57 -25.07
N LEU A 28 14.13 -15.06 -25.69
CA LEU A 28 15.51 -14.74 -25.32
C LEU A 28 15.78 -13.23 -25.40
N GLY A 29 15.33 -12.57 -26.47
CA GLY A 29 15.43 -11.11 -26.61
C GLY A 29 14.73 -10.37 -25.48
N GLY A 30 13.55 -10.84 -25.07
CA GLY A 30 12.82 -10.32 -23.90
C GLY A 30 13.57 -10.52 -22.58
N VAL A 31 14.11 -11.73 -22.34
CA VAL A 31 14.91 -12.04 -21.13
C VAL A 31 16.15 -11.15 -21.06
N LEU A 32 16.89 -11.01 -22.16
CA LEU A 32 18.07 -10.13 -22.22
C LEU A 32 17.71 -8.67 -21.89
N LEU A 33 16.56 -8.19 -22.37
CA LEU A 33 16.07 -6.85 -22.08
C LEU A 33 15.61 -6.68 -20.62
N SER A 34 15.08 -7.74 -20.01
CA SER A 34 14.61 -7.73 -18.61
C SER A 34 15.73 -7.58 -17.57
N GLU A 35 16.96 -7.98 -17.93
CA GLU A 35 18.17 -7.84 -17.11
C GLU A 35 18.82 -6.44 -17.21
N THR A 36 18.28 -5.55 -18.04
CA THR A 36 18.83 -4.20 -18.21
C THR A 36 18.34 -3.23 -17.13
N ASN A 37 19.14 -2.19 -16.87
CA ASN A 37 18.76 -1.06 -15.99
C ASN A 37 17.50 -0.31 -16.46
N PHE A 38 17.03 -0.57 -17.69
CA PHE A 38 15.84 0.05 -18.27
C PHE A 38 14.59 -0.83 -18.19
N ARG A 39 14.61 -1.98 -17.50
CA ARG A 39 13.50 -2.95 -17.44
C ARG A 39 12.14 -2.31 -17.17
N SER A 40 12.05 -1.41 -16.18
CA SER A 40 10.78 -0.80 -15.77
C SER A 40 10.24 0.10 -16.88
N ARG A 41 11.13 0.82 -17.56
CA ARG A 41 10.76 1.62 -18.71
C ARG A 41 10.32 0.71 -19.86
N ILE A 42 11.07 -0.34 -20.18
CA ILE A 42 10.72 -1.30 -21.25
C ILE A 42 9.32 -1.88 -21.02
N ILE A 43 8.98 -2.27 -19.78
CA ILE A 43 7.66 -2.81 -19.42
C ILE A 43 6.55 -1.79 -19.68
N SER A 44 6.61 -0.60 -19.06
CA SER A 44 5.59 0.44 -19.21
C SER A 44 5.38 0.87 -20.66
N ASP A 45 6.46 0.90 -21.41
CA ASP A 45 6.51 1.39 -22.77
C ASP A 45 5.97 0.29 -23.73
N SER A 46 6.04 -1.01 -23.36
CA SER A 46 5.50 -2.16 -24.10
C SER A 46 4.05 -2.52 -23.78
N GLU A 47 3.55 -2.08 -22.62
CA GLU A 47 2.21 -2.40 -22.11
C GLU A 47 1.07 -2.05 -23.07
N PRO A 48 1.05 -0.87 -23.74
CA PRO A 48 0.00 -0.54 -24.71
C PRO A 48 -0.03 -1.49 -25.93
N PHE A 49 1.13 -2.02 -26.32
CA PHE A 49 1.23 -2.94 -27.47
C PHE A 49 0.83 -4.36 -27.11
N ARG A 50 1.02 -4.78 -25.86
CA ARG A 50 0.61 -6.12 -25.40
C ARG A 50 -0.88 -6.35 -25.65
N GLY A 51 -1.73 -5.39 -25.29
CA GLY A 51 -3.17 -5.47 -25.53
C GLY A 51 -3.51 -5.53 -27.03
N LEU A 52 -2.87 -4.71 -27.85
CA LEU A 52 -3.09 -4.69 -29.31
C LEU A 52 -2.66 -6.01 -29.98
N LEU A 53 -1.46 -6.50 -29.67
CA LEU A 53 -0.91 -7.74 -30.24
C LEU A 53 -1.70 -8.96 -29.79
N LEU A 54 -2.13 -9.00 -28.53
CA LEU A 54 -2.98 -10.06 -27.99
C LEU A 54 -4.37 -10.04 -28.64
N GLY A 55 -4.96 -8.85 -28.85
CA GLY A 55 -6.19 -8.69 -29.62
C GLY A 55 -6.05 -9.20 -31.07
N LEU A 56 -4.96 -8.82 -31.76
CA LEU A 56 -4.67 -9.28 -33.11
C LEU A 56 -4.46 -10.80 -33.17
N PHE A 57 -3.76 -11.38 -32.18
CA PHE A 57 -3.55 -12.82 -32.05
C PHE A 57 -4.88 -13.56 -31.92
N PHE A 58 -5.77 -13.13 -31.02
CA PHE A 58 -7.07 -13.79 -30.83
C PHE A 58 -7.99 -13.64 -32.04
N ILE A 59 -8.00 -12.47 -32.70
CA ILE A 59 -8.78 -12.29 -33.93
C ILE A 59 -8.26 -13.22 -35.04
N THR A 60 -6.94 -13.24 -35.26
CA THR A 60 -6.33 -14.05 -36.32
C THR A 60 -6.54 -15.54 -36.07
N THR A 61 -6.27 -16.00 -34.85
CA THR A 61 -6.44 -17.40 -34.46
C THR A 61 -7.90 -17.83 -34.48
N GLY A 62 -8.82 -16.95 -34.06
CA GLY A 62 -10.26 -17.17 -34.15
C GLY A 62 -10.75 -17.31 -35.59
N MET A 63 -10.19 -16.54 -36.53
CA MET A 63 -10.49 -16.67 -37.97
C MET A 63 -9.91 -17.95 -38.59
N SER A 64 -8.80 -18.48 -38.05
CA SER A 64 -8.22 -19.76 -38.48
C SER A 64 -8.98 -20.98 -37.96
N MET A 65 -9.94 -20.80 -37.05
CA MET A 65 -10.74 -21.88 -36.49
C MET A 65 -11.88 -22.29 -37.45
N ASP A 66 -11.89 -23.55 -37.88
CA ASP A 66 -13.01 -24.09 -38.66
C ASP A 66 -14.17 -24.50 -37.74
N LEU A 67 -15.18 -23.64 -37.66
CA LEU A 67 -16.41 -23.88 -36.89
C LEU A 67 -17.25 -25.04 -37.45
N GLN A 68 -17.04 -25.45 -38.71
CA GLN A 68 -17.77 -26.56 -39.31
C GLN A 68 -17.42 -27.89 -38.63
N LEU A 69 -16.24 -27.99 -37.98
CA LEU A 69 -15.83 -29.15 -37.20
C LEU A 69 -16.71 -29.40 -35.97
N PHE A 70 -17.30 -28.37 -35.37
CA PHE A 70 -18.27 -28.55 -34.27
C PHE A 70 -19.56 -29.24 -34.71
N VAL A 71 -19.95 -29.07 -35.98
CA VAL A 71 -21.17 -29.68 -36.53
C VAL A 71 -20.88 -31.07 -37.10
N THR A 72 -19.74 -31.21 -37.77
CA THR A 72 -19.38 -32.44 -38.48
C THR A 72 -18.77 -33.52 -37.57
N LYS A 73 -17.98 -33.13 -36.55
CA LYS A 73 -17.30 -34.04 -35.62
C LYS A 73 -17.42 -33.56 -34.16
N PRO A 74 -18.64 -33.36 -33.62
CA PRO A 74 -18.83 -32.83 -32.28
C PRO A 74 -18.20 -33.70 -31.18
N LEU A 75 -18.26 -35.02 -31.34
CA LEU A 75 -17.72 -35.97 -30.36
C LEU A 75 -16.18 -35.89 -30.27
N ASP A 76 -15.49 -35.82 -31.41
CA ASP A 76 -14.02 -35.76 -31.44
C ASP A 76 -13.52 -34.45 -30.81
N VAL A 77 -14.15 -33.32 -31.15
CA VAL A 77 -13.80 -32.00 -30.60
C VAL A 77 -14.04 -31.95 -29.10
N PHE A 78 -15.22 -32.40 -28.63
CA PHE A 78 -15.53 -32.40 -27.20
C PHE A 78 -14.59 -33.33 -26.42
N PHE A 79 -14.31 -34.51 -26.96
CA PHE A 79 -13.40 -35.47 -26.34
C PHE A 79 -11.99 -34.90 -26.21
N LEU A 80 -11.47 -34.27 -27.26
CA LEU A 80 -10.13 -33.66 -27.23
C LEU A 80 -10.04 -32.49 -26.25
N ILE A 81 -11.04 -31.60 -26.22
CA ILE A 81 -11.09 -30.49 -25.28
C ILE A 81 -11.13 -31.02 -23.85
N PHE A 82 -12.04 -31.95 -23.56
CA PHE A 82 -12.20 -32.53 -22.23
C PHE A 82 -10.95 -33.28 -21.79
N SER A 83 -10.35 -34.08 -22.67
CA SER A 83 -9.11 -34.81 -22.40
C SER A 83 -7.94 -33.86 -22.14
N LEU A 84 -7.80 -32.81 -22.94
CA LEU A 84 -6.73 -31.82 -22.80
C LEU A 84 -6.81 -31.12 -21.43
N ILE A 85 -7.98 -30.59 -21.09
CA ILE A 85 -8.20 -29.91 -19.82
C ILE A 85 -7.99 -30.88 -18.66
N THR A 86 -8.63 -32.06 -18.70
CA THR A 86 -8.57 -33.02 -17.59
C THR A 86 -7.13 -33.48 -17.31
N VAL A 87 -6.39 -33.89 -18.35
CA VAL A 87 -5.02 -34.38 -18.17
C VAL A 87 -4.10 -33.28 -17.68
N LYS A 88 -4.20 -32.08 -18.27
CA LYS A 88 -3.32 -30.97 -17.91
C LYS A 88 -3.62 -30.41 -16.53
N SER A 89 -4.90 -30.25 -16.20
CA SER A 89 -5.34 -29.81 -14.87
C SER A 89 -4.95 -30.84 -13.80
N ALA A 90 -5.18 -32.13 -14.02
CA ALA A 90 -4.77 -33.17 -13.08
C ALA A 90 -3.24 -33.17 -12.86
N THR A 91 -2.47 -33.04 -13.93
CA THR A 91 -1.00 -32.96 -13.84
C THR A 91 -0.56 -31.75 -13.03
N ALA A 92 -1.12 -30.57 -13.32
CA ALA A 92 -0.82 -29.33 -12.60
C ALA A 92 -1.21 -29.41 -11.12
N THR A 93 -2.39 -29.96 -10.80
CA THR A 93 -2.84 -30.17 -9.42
C THR A 93 -1.90 -31.09 -8.66
N VAL A 94 -1.52 -32.24 -9.24
CA VAL A 94 -0.57 -33.17 -8.60
C VAL A 94 0.79 -32.51 -8.36
N LEU A 95 1.24 -31.67 -9.29
CA LEU A 95 2.50 -30.94 -9.15
C LEU A 95 2.46 -29.85 -8.08
N CYS A 96 1.28 -29.29 -7.76
CA CYS A 96 1.13 -28.23 -6.75
C CYS A 96 1.19 -28.75 -5.31
N LEU A 97 0.70 -29.98 -5.07
CA LEU A 97 0.68 -30.61 -3.74
C LEU A 97 2.05 -30.64 -3.01
N PRO A 98 3.19 -31.03 -3.62
CA PRO A 98 4.48 -31.03 -2.95
C PRO A 98 5.01 -29.63 -2.58
N PHE A 99 4.44 -28.55 -3.12
CA PHE A 99 4.80 -27.18 -2.77
C PHE A 99 4.03 -26.63 -1.56
N GLY A 100 3.21 -27.46 -0.89
CA GLY A 100 2.48 -27.07 0.32
C GLY A 100 1.14 -26.37 0.07
N LEU A 101 0.63 -26.41 -1.17
CA LEU A 101 -0.68 -25.88 -1.54
C LEU A 101 -1.80 -26.83 -1.10
N SER A 102 -2.95 -26.29 -0.70
CA SER A 102 -4.13 -27.09 -0.39
C SER A 102 -4.67 -27.80 -1.64
N LEU A 103 -5.48 -28.84 -1.44
CA LEU A 103 -6.08 -29.56 -2.55
C LEU A 103 -7.04 -28.66 -3.36
N ALA A 104 -7.76 -27.76 -2.71
CA ALA A 104 -8.60 -26.76 -3.39
C ALA A 104 -7.78 -25.76 -4.20
N GLU A 105 -6.70 -25.23 -3.64
CA GLU A 105 -5.78 -24.31 -4.34
C GLU A 105 -5.13 -24.99 -5.55
N SER A 106 -4.66 -26.22 -5.36
CA SER A 106 -4.04 -27.03 -6.41
C SER A 106 -5.01 -27.34 -7.55
N ILE A 107 -6.29 -27.57 -7.26
CA ILE A 107 -7.33 -27.77 -8.29
C ILE A 107 -7.64 -26.46 -9.02
N ARG A 108 -7.75 -25.34 -8.30
CA ARG A 108 -7.97 -24.02 -8.90
C ARG A 108 -6.84 -23.65 -9.86
N ILE A 109 -5.58 -23.79 -9.43
CA ILE A 109 -4.40 -23.56 -10.27
C ILE A 109 -4.41 -24.52 -11.47
N GLY A 110 -4.72 -25.80 -11.24
CA GLY A 110 -4.81 -26.80 -12.30
C GLY A 110 -5.85 -26.45 -13.37
N LEU A 111 -7.03 -25.97 -12.97
CA LEU A 111 -8.09 -25.53 -13.89
C LEU A 111 -7.68 -24.28 -14.68
N MET A 112 -7.04 -23.30 -14.03
CA MET A 112 -6.59 -22.08 -14.72
C MET A 112 -5.49 -22.33 -15.76
N ILE A 113 -4.61 -23.31 -15.53
CA ILE A 113 -3.49 -23.62 -16.44
C ILE A 113 -3.84 -24.77 -17.41
N GLY A 114 -5.02 -25.39 -17.26
CA GLY A 114 -5.47 -26.57 -18.00
C GLY A 114 -5.69 -26.37 -19.50
N GLN A 115 -5.79 -25.12 -19.97
CA GLN A 115 -5.97 -24.77 -21.38
C GLN A 115 -4.76 -25.09 -22.27
N GLY A 116 -4.98 -25.12 -23.58
CA GLY A 116 -3.91 -25.12 -24.58
C GLY A 116 -3.09 -23.83 -24.54
N GLY A 117 -1.81 -23.91 -24.89
CA GLY A 117 -0.90 -22.75 -24.95
C GLY A 117 -0.69 -22.26 -26.38
N GLU A 118 -0.31 -20.99 -26.53
CA GLU A 118 -0.08 -20.36 -27.84
C GLU A 118 1.07 -21.00 -28.63
N PHE A 119 2.04 -21.60 -27.93
CA PHE A 119 3.12 -22.36 -28.54
C PHE A 119 2.65 -23.60 -29.31
N ALA A 120 1.44 -24.10 -29.04
CA ALA A 120 0.86 -25.21 -29.78
C ALA A 120 0.69 -24.86 -31.27
N PHE A 121 0.30 -23.63 -31.60
CA PHE A 121 0.12 -23.18 -32.98
C PHE A 121 1.42 -23.21 -33.78
N VAL A 122 2.52 -22.78 -33.14
CA VAL A 122 3.86 -22.83 -33.76
C VAL A 122 4.28 -24.26 -34.02
N LEU A 123 4.04 -25.16 -33.05
CA LEU A 123 4.36 -26.57 -33.19
C LEU A 123 3.53 -27.25 -34.29
N PHE A 124 2.22 -26.99 -34.35
CA PHE A 124 1.33 -27.57 -35.35
C PHE A 124 1.66 -27.07 -36.76
N ALA A 125 1.94 -25.76 -36.91
CA ALA A 125 2.37 -25.19 -38.18
C ALA A 125 3.67 -25.83 -38.67
N LEU A 126 4.64 -26.04 -37.77
CA LEU A 126 5.90 -26.71 -38.11
C LEU A 126 5.68 -28.19 -38.49
N ALA A 127 4.87 -28.92 -37.70
CA ALA A 127 4.57 -30.33 -37.96
C ALA A 127 3.82 -30.52 -39.29
N SER A 128 2.88 -29.62 -39.60
CA SER A 128 2.17 -29.60 -40.89
C SER A 128 3.12 -29.28 -42.06
N LYS A 129 4.00 -28.28 -41.90
CA LYS A 129 5.03 -27.94 -42.91
C LYS A 129 5.97 -29.10 -43.21
N LEU A 130 6.34 -29.88 -42.19
CA LEU A 130 7.20 -31.05 -42.33
C LEU A 130 6.45 -32.31 -42.81
N GLY A 131 5.13 -32.25 -42.98
CA GLY A 131 4.30 -33.37 -43.44
C GLY A 131 4.00 -34.42 -42.38
N TYR A 132 4.30 -34.17 -41.10
CA TYR A 132 3.99 -35.09 -40.00
C TYR A 132 2.53 -35.02 -39.55
N LEU A 133 1.85 -33.92 -39.85
CA LEU A 133 0.47 -33.69 -39.41
C LEU A 133 -0.47 -33.47 -40.62
N PRO A 134 -1.42 -34.39 -40.88
CA PRO A 134 -2.46 -34.22 -41.88
C PRO A 134 -3.30 -32.96 -41.61
N ALA A 135 -3.78 -32.29 -42.66
CA ALA A 135 -4.55 -31.04 -42.55
C ALA A 135 -5.78 -31.20 -41.65
N ASP A 136 -6.56 -32.27 -41.83
CA ASP A 136 -7.75 -32.54 -41.02
C ASP A 136 -7.45 -32.65 -39.51
N ILE A 137 -6.27 -33.18 -39.14
CA ILE A 137 -5.86 -33.30 -37.73
C ILE A 137 -5.35 -31.95 -37.23
N ASN A 138 -4.63 -31.20 -38.05
CA ASN A 138 -4.16 -29.87 -37.71
C ASN A 138 -5.34 -28.94 -37.38
N ASP A 139 -6.36 -28.91 -38.22
CA ASP A 139 -7.54 -28.07 -38.02
C ASP A 139 -8.30 -28.47 -36.75
N LEU A 140 -8.44 -29.78 -36.50
CA LEU A 140 -9.04 -30.33 -35.27
C LEU A 140 -8.27 -29.90 -34.01
N LEU A 141 -6.93 -29.91 -34.05
CA LEU A 141 -6.08 -29.49 -32.93
C LEU A 141 -6.13 -27.99 -32.70
N ILE A 142 -6.14 -27.17 -33.76
CA ILE A 142 -6.30 -25.72 -33.69
C ILE A 142 -7.63 -25.39 -33.02
N VAL A 143 -8.74 -25.98 -33.48
CA VAL A 143 -10.08 -25.80 -32.88
C VAL A 143 -10.07 -26.18 -31.41
N THR A 144 -9.47 -27.32 -31.06
CA THR A 144 -9.37 -27.80 -29.67
C THR A 144 -8.65 -26.78 -28.78
N VAL A 145 -7.50 -26.25 -29.22
CA VAL A 145 -6.72 -25.28 -28.44
C VAL A 145 -7.49 -23.97 -28.29
N VAL A 146 -8.03 -23.41 -29.38
CA VAL A 146 -8.78 -22.16 -29.35
C VAL A 146 -10.02 -22.27 -28.47
N ALA A 147 -10.80 -23.34 -28.62
CA ALA A 147 -11.98 -23.58 -27.79
C ALA A 147 -11.60 -23.78 -26.32
N SER A 148 -10.48 -24.43 -26.02
CA SER A 148 -10.00 -24.57 -24.64
C SER A 148 -9.64 -23.22 -24.01
N MET A 149 -9.03 -22.29 -24.77
CA MET A 149 -8.72 -20.93 -24.31
C MET A 149 -9.99 -20.10 -24.08
N ALA A 150 -11.01 -20.29 -24.93
CA ALA A 150 -12.30 -19.64 -24.77
C ALA A 150 -13.07 -20.16 -23.53
N LEU A 151 -12.85 -21.43 -23.14
CA LEU A 151 -13.46 -22.05 -21.95
C LEU A 151 -12.76 -21.68 -20.63
N THR A 152 -11.57 -21.12 -20.68
CA THR A 152 -10.77 -20.77 -19.50
C THR A 152 -11.48 -19.88 -18.47
N PRO A 153 -12.16 -18.78 -18.82
CA PRO A 153 -12.87 -17.98 -17.81
C PRO A 153 -13.92 -18.82 -17.06
N LEU A 154 -14.64 -19.71 -17.76
CA LEU A 154 -15.61 -20.62 -17.16
C LEU A 154 -14.93 -21.66 -16.25
N LEU A 155 -13.76 -22.16 -16.64
CA LEU A 155 -12.95 -23.07 -15.81
C LEU A 155 -12.41 -22.40 -14.55
N ALA A 156 -12.06 -21.11 -14.64
CA ALA A 156 -11.62 -20.31 -13.51
C ALA A 156 -12.76 -20.07 -12.51
N ASP A 157 -13.95 -19.70 -13.01
CA ASP A 157 -15.17 -19.55 -12.20
C ASP A 157 -15.58 -20.88 -11.55
N LEU A 158 -15.43 -21.99 -12.28
CA LEU A 158 -15.70 -23.33 -11.74
C LEU A 158 -14.68 -23.69 -10.64
N GLY A 159 -13.41 -23.35 -10.83
CA GLY A 159 -12.37 -23.54 -9.82
C GLY A 159 -12.69 -22.78 -8.53
N SER A 160 -13.08 -21.51 -8.62
CA SER A 160 -13.45 -20.69 -7.45
C SER A 160 -14.75 -21.15 -6.78
N ALA A 161 -15.73 -21.62 -7.56
CA ALA A 161 -16.97 -22.20 -7.02
C ALA A 161 -16.76 -23.55 -6.31
N LEU A 162 -15.79 -24.35 -6.77
CA LEU A 162 -15.48 -25.66 -6.19
C LEU A 162 -14.58 -25.58 -4.94
N SER A 163 -13.73 -24.56 -4.84
CA SER A 163 -12.87 -24.33 -3.66
C SER A 163 -13.60 -24.49 -2.31
N PRO A 164 -14.71 -23.78 -2.02
CA PRO A 164 -15.38 -23.89 -0.72
C PRO A 164 -16.03 -25.25 -0.47
N ILE A 165 -16.41 -25.98 -1.52
CA ILE A 165 -17.00 -27.33 -1.40
C ILE A 165 -15.90 -28.35 -1.06
N ILE A 166 -14.75 -28.22 -1.71
CA ILE A 166 -13.59 -29.09 -1.52
C ILE A 166 -12.95 -28.83 -0.16
N ASP A 167 -12.84 -27.57 0.26
CA ASP A 167 -12.32 -27.21 1.59
C ASP A 167 -13.21 -27.79 2.71
N ARG A 168 -14.54 -27.74 2.56
CA ARG A 168 -15.50 -28.36 3.49
C ARG A 168 -15.41 -29.89 3.55
N LEU A 169 -15.01 -30.53 2.46
CA LEU A 169 -14.82 -31.99 2.41
C LEU A 169 -13.43 -32.42 2.93
N THR A 170 -12.46 -31.50 2.93
CA THR A 170 -11.06 -31.76 3.28
C THR A 170 -10.71 -31.30 4.70
N GLU A 171 -11.69 -30.82 5.49
CA GLU A 171 -11.56 -30.34 6.89
C GLU A 171 -10.93 -31.35 7.89
N SER A 172 -10.56 -32.56 7.47
CA SER A 172 -9.78 -33.51 8.27
C SER A 172 -8.25 -33.45 8.04
N ALA A 173 -7.75 -32.64 7.11
CA ALA A 173 -6.32 -32.48 6.88
C ALA A 173 -5.94 -31.00 6.96
N GLY A 174 -5.43 -30.60 8.12
CA GLY A 174 -5.06 -29.22 8.43
C GLY A 174 -4.19 -28.59 7.35
N GLY A 175 -4.70 -27.50 6.77
CA GLY A 175 -4.00 -26.65 5.83
C GLY A 175 -4.50 -25.22 5.98
N THR A 176 -3.60 -24.34 6.40
CA THR A 176 -3.76 -22.89 6.50
C THR A 176 -3.97 -22.27 5.12
N SER A 177 -5.21 -22.19 4.62
CA SER A 177 -5.48 -21.36 3.43
C SER A 177 -6.96 -21.02 3.16
N SER A 178 -7.78 -20.83 4.20
CA SER A 178 -9.14 -20.26 4.07
C SER A 178 -9.16 -18.77 3.65
N GLN A 179 -8.07 -18.22 3.10
CA GLN A 179 -7.80 -16.78 3.12
C GLN A 179 -7.68 -16.12 1.74
N GLU A 180 -7.36 -16.88 0.69
CA GLU A 180 -7.42 -16.37 -0.69
C GLU A 180 -8.86 -16.35 -1.22
N ALA A 181 -9.73 -17.24 -0.74
CA ALA A 181 -11.16 -17.18 -0.99
C ALA A 181 -11.81 -15.93 -0.36
N ALA A 182 -11.32 -15.49 0.81
CA ALA A 182 -11.75 -14.24 1.42
C ALA A 182 -11.33 -12.99 0.61
N MET A 183 -10.31 -13.09 -0.25
CA MET A 183 -9.90 -12.00 -1.15
C MET A 183 -10.83 -11.90 -2.37
N GLU A 184 -11.35 -13.02 -2.88
CA GLU A 184 -12.35 -13.02 -3.96
C GLU A 184 -13.77 -12.74 -3.43
N GLU A 185 -14.07 -13.10 -2.18
CA GLU A 185 -15.31 -12.76 -1.48
C GLU A 185 -15.31 -11.29 -0.99
N ALA A 186 -14.16 -10.71 -0.65
CA ALA A 186 -14.02 -9.27 -0.43
C ALA A 186 -14.14 -8.45 -1.74
N ALA A 187 -13.69 -9.01 -2.87
CA ALA A 187 -13.91 -8.43 -4.20
C ALA A 187 -15.34 -8.65 -4.73
N ARG A 188 -16.06 -9.64 -4.19
CA ARG A 188 -17.50 -9.89 -4.37
C ARG A 188 -18.31 -9.43 -3.15
N VAL A 189 -17.88 -8.38 -2.45
CA VAL A 189 -18.79 -7.66 -1.53
C VAL A 189 -19.92 -7.15 -2.40
N SER A 190 -21.04 -7.87 -2.31
CA SER A 190 -22.34 -7.53 -2.85
C SER A 190 -22.59 -6.05 -2.70
N GLU A 191 -23.20 -5.46 -3.73
CA GLU A 191 -23.44 -4.02 -3.90
C GLU A 191 -24.17 -3.32 -2.72
N ASP A 192 -24.59 -4.06 -1.69
CA ASP A 192 -25.31 -3.58 -0.51
C ASP A 192 -24.53 -3.56 0.83
N GLU A 193 -23.37 -4.22 0.98
CA GLU A 193 -22.69 -4.38 2.29
C GLU A 193 -21.36 -3.62 2.48
N SER A 194 -21.07 -2.64 1.62
CA SER A 194 -19.89 -1.76 1.83
C SER A 194 -19.98 -0.86 3.09
N SER A 195 -21.08 -0.91 3.86
CA SER A 195 -21.38 0.02 4.96
C SER A 195 -20.62 -0.23 6.28
N ASN A 196 -19.90 -1.34 6.44
CA ASN A 196 -19.24 -1.74 7.71
C ASN A 196 -17.73 -2.05 7.58
N LEU A 197 -17.00 -1.38 6.68
CA LEU A 197 -15.57 -1.62 6.47
C LEU A 197 -14.69 -0.48 6.99
N VAL A 198 -13.75 -0.78 7.89
CA VAL A 198 -12.70 0.18 8.33
C VAL A 198 -11.47 0.03 7.45
N VAL A 199 -10.99 1.12 6.85
CA VAL A 199 -9.75 1.12 6.08
C VAL A 199 -8.61 1.60 6.97
N VAL A 200 -7.53 0.82 7.06
CA VAL A 200 -6.31 1.16 7.79
C VAL A 200 -5.19 1.39 6.77
N CYS A 201 -4.75 2.63 6.62
CA CYS A 201 -3.63 2.99 5.78
C CYS A 201 -2.31 2.87 6.57
N GLY A 202 -1.43 2.01 6.06
CA GLY A 202 -0.20 1.56 6.70
C GLY A 202 -0.42 0.34 7.59
N TRP A 203 0.36 -0.72 7.37
CA TRP A 203 0.41 -1.92 8.22
C TRP A 203 1.72 -2.01 9.03
N GLY A 204 2.19 -0.84 9.48
CA GLY A 204 3.30 -0.68 10.41
C GLY A 204 2.93 -1.00 11.86
N PRO A 205 3.82 -0.69 12.83
CA PRO A 205 3.59 -0.98 14.26
C PRO A 205 2.25 -0.46 14.79
N VAL A 206 1.89 0.78 14.44
CA VAL A 206 0.62 1.41 14.87
C VAL A 206 -0.57 0.79 14.16
N GLY A 207 -0.53 0.68 12.83
CA GLY A 207 -1.60 0.06 12.03
C GLY A 207 -1.92 -1.37 12.47
N ARG A 208 -0.91 -2.18 12.82
CA ARG A 208 -1.09 -3.54 13.37
C ARG A 208 -1.85 -3.56 14.69
N VAL A 209 -1.57 -2.60 15.59
CA VAL A 209 -2.28 -2.50 16.86
C VAL A 209 -3.75 -2.17 16.62
N VAL A 210 -4.04 -1.21 15.73
CA VAL A 210 -5.41 -0.86 15.32
C VAL A 210 -6.13 -2.07 14.73
N CYS A 211 -5.53 -2.74 13.75
CA CYS A 211 -6.07 -3.95 13.13
C CYS A 211 -6.38 -5.04 14.17
N ARG A 212 -5.48 -5.24 15.14
CA ARG A 212 -5.68 -6.22 16.23
C ARG A 212 -6.87 -5.85 17.13
N MET A 213 -7.06 -4.57 17.44
CA MET A 213 -8.19 -4.11 18.23
C MET A 213 -9.52 -4.32 17.49
N LEU A 214 -9.56 -4.01 16.19
CA LEU A 214 -10.73 -4.23 15.33
C LEU A 214 -11.07 -5.72 15.24
N GLY A 215 -10.06 -6.57 15.00
CA GLY A 215 -10.24 -8.03 14.93
C GLY A 215 -10.76 -8.65 16.22
N ARG A 216 -10.41 -8.12 17.40
CA ARG A 216 -10.94 -8.59 18.70
C ARG A 216 -12.44 -8.37 18.87
N LYS A 217 -13.02 -7.45 18.10
CA LYS A 217 -14.46 -7.15 18.08
C LYS A 217 -15.15 -7.63 16.82
N PHE A 218 -14.46 -8.41 15.97
CA PHE A 218 -14.96 -8.87 14.67
C PHE A 218 -15.45 -7.72 13.77
N ILE A 219 -14.83 -6.55 13.89
CA ILE A 219 -15.12 -5.42 13.00
C ILE A 219 -14.37 -5.67 11.69
N PRO A 220 -15.04 -5.67 10.52
CA PRO A 220 -14.37 -5.84 9.24
C PRO A 220 -13.39 -4.69 8.96
N PHE A 221 -12.17 -5.02 8.55
CA PHE A 221 -11.18 -4.02 8.19
C PHE A 221 -10.31 -4.46 7.01
N LEU A 222 -9.74 -3.46 6.34
CA LEU A 222 -8.85 -3.60 5.22
C LEU A 222 -7.60 -2.76 5.44
N ALA A 223 -6.42 -3.38 5.38
CA ALA A 223 -5.17 -2.66 5.39
C ALA A 223 -4.75 -2.25 3.96
N VAL A 224 -4.16 -1.08 3.79
CA VAL A 224 -3.51 -0.65 2.54
C VAL A 224 -2.05 -0.37 2.86
N GLU A 225 -1.13 -0.99 2.12
CA GLU A 225 0.30 -0.89 2.35
C GLU A 225 1.06 -0.83 1.01
N ARG A 226 2.15 -0.05 0.98
CA ARG A 226 2.95 0.16 -0.23
C ARG A 226 4.03 -0.90 -0.39
N ASP A 227 4.61 -1.38 0.70
CA ASP A 227 5.68 -2.39 0.67
C ASP A 227 5.10 -3.80 0.49
N GLN A 228 5.41 -4.41 -0.66
CA GLN A 228 4.99 -5.77 -1.02
C GLN A 228 5.42 -6.82 0.01
N LEU A 229 6.57 -6.68 0.66
CA LEU A 229 7.03 -7.60 1.71
C LEU A 229 6.17 -7.49 2.97
N VAL A 230 5.70 -6.28 3.28
CA VAL A 230 4.82 -6.02 4.42
C VAL A 230 3.42 -6.53 4.11
N VAL A 231 2.92 -6.35 2.88
CA VAL A 231 1.66 -6.93 2.39
C VAL A 231 1.68 -8.45 2.48
N ALA A 232 2.75 -9.11 2.02
CA ALA A 232 2.90 -10.56 2.10
C ALA A 232 2.82 -11.05 3.56
N LYS A 233 3.55 -10.42 4.48
CA LYS A 233 3.49 -10.74 5.92
C LYS A 233 2.12 -10.50 6.54
N ALA A 234 1.41 -9.46 6.12
CA ALA A 234 0.06 -9.18 6.59
C ALA A 234 -0.90 -10.32 6.17
N ARG A 235 -0.80 -10.76 4.92
CA ARG A 235 -1.61 -11.85 4.37
C ARG A 235 -1.28 -13.20 5.02
N GLU A 236 -0.02 -13.48 5.31
CA GLU A 236 0.40 -14.67 6.10
C GLU A 236 -0.24 -14.71 7.50
N GLN A 237 -0.48 -13.54 8.10
CA GLN A 237 -1.15 -13.42 9.41
C GLN A 237 -2.67 -13.35 9.30
N GLY A 238 -3.18 -13.51 8.09
CA GLY A 238 -4.59 -13.50 7.80
C GLY A 238 -5.28 -12.15 7.84
N ILE A 239 -4.52 -11.10 7.57
CA ILE A 239 -5.03 -9.75 7.42
C ILE A 239 -5.33 -9.49 5.95
N LEU A 240 -6.53 -8.98 5.66
CA LEU A 240 -6.87 -8.48 4.34
C LEU A 240 -6.06 -7.20 4.08
N CYS A 241 -5.08 -7.29 3.17
CA CYS A 241 -4.14 -6.22 2.89
C CYS A 241 -3.97 -5.99 1.38
N LEU A 242 -4.29 -4.78 0.92
CA LEU A 242 -4.08 -4.33 -0.45
C LEU A 242 -2.68 -3.72 -0.61
N GLU A 243 -2.08 -3.99 -1.74
CA GLU A 243 -0.88 -3.29 -2.20
C GLU A 243 -1.32 -1.98 -2.87
N GLY A 244 -0.83 -0.84 -2.40
CA GLY A 244 -1.20 0.46 -2.97
C GLY A 244 -0.52 1.64 -2.29
N ASP A 245 -0.42 2.74 -3.03
CA ASP A 245 0.11 4.00 -2.49
C ASP A 245 -0.97 4.74 -1.71
N CYS A 246 -0.77 4.85 -0.39
CA CYS A 246 -1.66 5.58 0.50
C CYS A 246 -1.77 7.08 0.19
N ARG A 247 -0.82 7.68 -0.53
CA ARG A 247 -0.93 9.09 -0.95
C ARG A 247 -2.09 9.32 -1.92
N GLN A 248 -2.50 8.25 -2.61
CA GLN A 248 -3.62 8.22 -3.54
C GLN A 248 -4.72 7.30 -3.02
N LEU A 249 -4.89 7.21 -1.69
CA LEU A 249 -5.76 6.24 -1.04
C LEU A 249 -7.18 6.24 -1.61
N GLY A 250 -7.75 7.42 -1.90
CA GLY A 250 -9.07 7.52 -2.51
C GLY A 250 -9.18 6.80 -3.86
N HIS A 251 -8.16 6.94 -4.72
CA HIS A 251 -8.08 6.24 -5.99
C HIS A 251 -7.88 4.73 -5.79
N VAL A 252 -6.96 4.32 -4.90
CA VAL A 252 -6.71 2.91 -4.60
C VAL A 252 -7.99 2.22 -4.13
N LEU A 253 -8.75 2.85 -3.23
CA LEU A 253 -10.00 2.29 -2.72
C LEU A 253 -11.06 2.15 -3.82
N ARG A 254 -11.25 3.18 -4.66
CA ARG A 254 -12.24 3.13 -5.75
C ARG A 254 -11.91 2.08 -6.80
N THR A 255 -10.66 1.98 -7.22
CA THR A 255 -10.22 1.00 -8.23
C THR A 255 -10.40 -0.44 -7.73
N ASN A 256 -10.35 -0.65 -6.41
CA ASN A 256 -10.60 -1.94 -5.76
C ASN A 256 -12.08 -2.12 -5.33
N GLY A 257 -13.02 -1.32 -5.85
CA GLY A 257 -14.46 -1.50 -5.63
C GLY A 257 -15.01 -0.96 -4.32
N ILE A 258 -14.21 -0.27 -3.51
CA ILE A 258 -14.63 0.25 -2.20
C ILE A 258 -15.29 1.61 -2.41
N LYS A 259 -16.62 1.65 -2.22
CA LYS A 259 -17.44 2.84 -2.49
C LYS A 259 -17.66 3.73 -1.25
N ARG A 260 -17.73 3.16 -0.04
CA ARG A 260 -17.97 3.90 1.21
C ARG A 260 -17.37 3.17 2.42
N PRO A 261 -16.13 3.43 2.82
CA PRO A 261 -15.60 2.89 4.07
C PRO A 261 -16.28 3.57 5.27
N THR A 262 -16.58 2.83 6.34
CA THR A 262 -17.17 3.37 7.59
C THR A 262 -16.25 4.36 8.28
N SER A 263 -14.94 4.16 8.15
CA SER A 263 -13.91 5.09 8.62
C SER A 263 -12.58 4.77 7.97
N VAL A 264 -11.71 5.78 7.94
CA VAL A 264 -10.33 5.64 7.48
C VAL A 264 -9.38 5.97 8.62
N VAL A 265 -8.42 5.09 8.88
CA VAL A 265 -7.36 5.28 9.87
C VAL A 265 -6.03 5.43 9.16
N VAL A 266 -5.38 6.60 9.27
CA VAL A 266 -4.09 6.90 8.67
C VAL A 266 -2.99 6.72 9.72
N THR A 267 -2.15 5.70 9.54
CA THR A 267 -1.10 5.32 10.50
C THR A 267 0.33 5.42 9.95
N LEU A 268 0.49 6.15 8.85
CA LEU A 268 1.78 6.42 8.21
C LEU A 268 2.73 7.20 9.14
N SER A 269 4.02 7.22 8.79
CA SER A 269 5.06 7.88 9.57
C SER A 269 5.51 9.22 8.99
N GLU A 270 5.48 9.36 7.67
CA GLU A 270 5.95 10.58 6.98
C GLU A 270 4.83 11.61 6.87
N GLU A 271 5.13 12.86 7.21
CA GLU A 271 4.14 13.94 7.27
C GLU A 271 3.48 14.22 5.91
N GLU A 272 4.29 14.27 4.84
CA GLU A 272 3.79 14.48 3.47
C GLU A 272 2.84 13.36 3.05
N ASP A 273 3.17 12.11 3.38
CA ASP A 273 2.34 10.97 3.00
C ASP A 273 1.01 10.98 3.79
N ILE A 274 1.03 11.40 5.06
CA ILE A 274 -0.19 11.58 5.87
C ILE A 274 -1.06 12.69 5.27
N ARG A 275 -0.46 13.85 4.94
CA ARG A 275 -1.15 15.00 4.32
C ARG A 275 -1.85 14.58 3.02
N ASP A 276 -1.11 13.95 2.11
CA ASP A 276 -1.62 13.50 0.82
C ASP A 276 -2.74 12.46 1.00
N ALA A 277 -2.60 11.53 1.94
CA ALA A 277 -3.62 10.53 2.24
C ALA A 277 -4.93 11.18 2.74
N ILE A 278 -4.84 12.17 3.65
CA ILE A 278 -6.03 12.88 4.16
C ILE A 278 -6.74 13.62 3.02
N VAL A 279 -5.97 14.37 2.21
CA VAL A 279 -6.52 15.11 1.06
C VAL A 279 -7.19 14.15 0.08
N SER A 280 -6.52 13.07 -0.31
CA SER A 280 -7.05 12.08 -1.24
C SER A 280 -8.35 11.43 -0.74
N VAL A 281 -8.43 11.12 0.55
CA VAL A 281 -9.65 10.59 1.16
C VAL A 281 -10.74 11.64 1.18
N ARG A 282 -10.46 12.90 1.51
CA ARG A 282 -11.44 13.98 1.56
C ARG A 282 -12.02 14.32 0.19
N GLU A 283 -11.21 14.28 -0.86
CA GLU A 283 -11.66 14.44 -2.25
C GLU A 283 -12.60 13.32 -2.68
N THR A 284 -12.36 12.10 -2.20
CA THR A 284 -13.06 10.89 -2.67
C THR A 284 -14.28 10.54 -1.82
N PHE A 285 -14.17 10.76 -0.51
CA PHE A 285 -15.08 10.39 0.57
C PHE A 285 -15.20 11.55 1.59
N PRO A 286 -15.92 12.64 1.23
CA PRO A 286 -15.94 13.86 2.04
C PRO A 286 -16.56 13.67 3.43
N GLU A 287 -17.54 12.78 3.57
CA GLU A 287 -18.33 12.59 4.80
C GLU A 287 -17.73 11.57 5.78
N GLU A 288 -16.82 10.70 5.33
CA GLU A 288 -16.37 9.56 6.15
C GLU A 288 -15.37 10.01 7.23
N PRO A 289 -15.46 9.49 8.46
CA PRO A 289 -14.55 9.90 9.53
C PRO A 289 -13.12 9.44 9.25
N VAL A 290 -12.16 10.36 9.42
CA VAL A 290 -10.73 10.12 9.20
C VAL A 290 -9.99 10.28 10.54
N PHE A 291 -9.40 9.19 11.00
CA PHE A 291 -8.60 9.13 12.22
C PHE A 291 -7.12 9.13 11.85
N VAL A 292 -6.34 10.02 12.45
CA VAL A 292 -4.94 10.22 12.05
C VAL A 292 -4.02 10.12 13.26
N ARG A 293 -2.91 9.41 13.09
CA ARG A 293 -1.78 9.52 14.00
C ARG A 293 -1.05 10.85 13.74
N ALA A 294 -0.97 11.71 14.74
CA ALA A 294 -0.14 12.91 14.67
C ALA A 294 1.14 12.69 15.48
N LYS A 295 2.25 13.30 15.04
CA LYS A 295 3.50 13.30 15.82
C LYS A 295 3.35 14.17 17.07
N ASP A 296 2.79 15.37 16.89
CA ASP A 296 2.69 16.43 17.88
C ASP A 296 1.42 17.28 17.67
N PHE A 297 1.27 18.33 18.48
CA PHE A 297 0.13 19.24 18.44
C PHE A 297 0.11 20.14 17.19
N VAL A 298 1.29 20.46 16.63
CA VAL A 298 1.39 21.28 15.42
C VAL A 298 0.81 20.50 14.24
N GLN A 299 1.23 19.25 14.06
CA GLN A 299 0.66 18.37 13.05
C GLN A 299 -0.83 18.08 13.29
N GLN A 300 -1.25 17.93 14.56
CA GLN A 300 -2.66 17.75 14.88
C GLN A 300 -3.51 18.94 14.38
N GLN A 301 -3.05 20.17 14.59
CA GLN A 301 -3.77 21.36 14.13
C GLN A 301 -3.77 21.46 12.60
N GLU A 302 -2.65 21.14 11.97
CA GLU A 302 -2.56 21.09 10.51
C GLU A 302 -3.54 20.07 9.91
N PHE A 303 -3.49 18.83 10.38
CA PHE A 303 -4.36 17.76 9.89
C PHE A 303 -5.84 18.02 10.16
N GLN A 304 -6.15 18.75 11.24
CA GLN A 304 -7.51 19.23 11.49
C GLN A 304 -7.99 20.18 10.39
N THR A 305 -7.13 21.10 9.91
CA THR A 305 -7.49 22.02 8.81
C THR A 305 -7.67 21.29 7.47
N LEU A 306 -6.97 20.17 7.27
CA LEU A 306 -7.16 19.27 6.12
C LEU A 306 -8.42 18.40 6.22
N GLY A 307 -9.14 18.47 7.34
CA GLY A 307 -10.41 17.79 7.54
C GLY A 307 -10.30 16.45 8.27
N ALA A 308 -9.17 16.10 8.90
CA ALA A 308 -9.14 14.93 9.79
C ALA A 308 -10.16 15.07 10.93
N THR A 309 -10.88 14.00 11.24
CA THR A 309 -11.98 14.00 12.22
C THR A 309 -11.44 13.93 13.65
N ALA A 310 -10.43 13.10 13.89
CA ALA A 310 -9.72 13.07 15.15
C ALA A 310 -8.25 12.68 14.93
N MET A 311 -7.38 13.32 15.70
CA MET A 311 -5.94 13.18 15.58
C MET A 311 -5.38 12.83 16.95
N PHE A 312 -4.43 11.91 17.00
CA PHE A 312 -3.87 11.40 18.24
C PHE A 312 -2.36 11.71 18.30
N PRO A 313 -1.92 12.66 19.14
CA PRO A 313 -0.50 12.98 19.32
C PRO A 313 0.25 11.82 19.97
N ALA A 314 1.10 11.15 19.19
CA ALA A 314 1.77 9.91 19.61
C ALA A 314 2.69 10.11 20.82
N ALA A 315 3.42 11.24 20.87
CA ALA A 315 4.33 11.53 21.97
C ALA A 315 3.57 11.74 23.29
N MET A 316 2.48 12.51 23.27
CA MET A 316 1.67 12.77 24.46
C MET A 316 1.06 11.49 25.03
N GLU A 317 0.41 10.67 24.19
CA GLU A 317 -0.22 9.43 24.66
C GLU A 317 0.82 8.43 25.21
N THR A 318 2.02 8.39 24.62
CA THR A 318 3.12 7.56 25.14
C THR A 318 3.59 8.06 26.50
N SER A 319 3.72 9.38 26.69
CA SER A 319 4.10 9.97 27.98
C SER A 319 3.05 9.75 29.07
N ILE A 320 1.77 9.81 28.74
CA ILE A 320 0.68 9.49 29.69
C ILE A 320 0.77 8.03 30.11
N GLN A 321 0.95 7.10 29.17
CA GLN A 321 1.10 5.67 29.49
C GLN A 321 2.31 5.43 30.41
N LEU A 322 3.44 6.09 30.16
CA LEU A 322 4.61 6.01 31.04
C LEU A 322 4.30 6.53 32.45
N GLY A 323 3.62 7.68 32.55
CA GLY A 323 3.19 8.24 33.82
C GLY A 323 2.26 7.32 34.61
N GLN A 324 1.36 6.60 33.92
CA GLN A 324 0.49 5.61 34.53
C GLN A 324 1.27 4.48 35.21
N GLU A 325 2.23 3.89 34.50
CA GLU A 325 3.06 2.80 35.02
C GLU A 325 3.91 3.26 36.22
N VAL A 326 4.46 4.49 36.16
CA VAL A 326 5.21 5.08 37.27
C VAL A 326 4.31 5.28 38.49
N LEU A 327 3.13 5.89 38.33
CA LEU A 327 2.18 6.09 39.44
C LEU A 327 1.74 4.75 40.07
N ALA A 328 1.48 3.75 39.24
CA ALA A 328 1.16 2.40 39.70
C ALA A 328 2.31 1.78 40.51
N SER A 329 3.56 1.96 40.06
CA SER A 329 4.74 1.48 40.78
C SER A 329 4.95 2.17 42.13
N CYS A 330 4.48 3.41 42.28
CA CYS A 330 4.50 4.16 43.53
C CYS A 330 3.36 3.76 44.50
N GLY A 331 2.53 2.78 44.15
CA GLY A 331 1.43 2.30 45.00
C GLY A 331 0.14 3.11 44.91
N THR A 332 0.00 3.96 43.89
CA THR A 332 -1.23 4.73 43.63
C THR A 332 -2.37 3.79 43.24
N SER A 333 -3.60 4.08 43.69
CA SER A 333 -4.75 3.22 43.38
C SER A 333 -5.10 3.27 41.87
N PRO A 334 -5.62 2.19 41.27
CA PRO A 334 -5.98 2.18 39.85
C PRO A 334 -6.97 3.28 39.45
N SER A 335 -7.92 3.61 40.33
CA SER A 335 -8.89 4.69 40.11
C SER A 335 -8.24 6.07 40.09
N ASP A 336 -7.24 6.30 40.96
CA ASP A 336 -6.51 7.56 41.00
C ASP A 336 -5.59 7.70 39.79
N VAL A 337 -4.91 6.63 39.38
CA VAL A 337 -4.10 6.60 38.15
C VAL A 337 -4.97 6.96 36.94
N GLU A 338 -6.15 6.35 36.81
CA GLU A 338 -7.08 6.65 35.72
C GLU A 338 -7.62 8.09 35.79
N GLY A 339 -7.92 8.59 37.00
CA GLY A 339 -8.35 9.95 37.25
C GLY A 339 -7.32 10.98 36.79
N ILE A 340 -6.09 10.87 37.29
CA ILE A 340 -4.96 11.75 36.95
C ILE A 340 -4.67 11.69 35.45
N SER A 341 -4.68 10.50 34.85
CA SER A 341 -4.44 10.36 33.41
C SER A 341 -5.48 11.08 32.55
N ARG A 342 -6.74 11.03 32.98
CA ARG A 342 -7.84 11.72 32.30
C ARG A 342 -7.70 13.25 32.45
N GLU A 343 -7.27 13.72 33.63
CA GLU A 343 -6.98 15.14 33.88
C GLU A 343 -5.83 15.63 32.98
N VAL A 344 -4.70 14.90 32.95
CA VAL A 344 -3.53 15.23 32.12
C VAL A 344 -3.87 15.26 30.62
N ARG A 345 -4.66 14.29 30.12
CA ARG A 345 -5.09 14.25 28.72
C ARG A 345 -5.93 15.46 28.31
N ASN A 346 -6.67 16.03 29.25
CA ASN A 346 -7.55 17.18 29.03
C ASN A 346 -6.91 18.52 29.45
N SER A 347 -5.70 18.51 30.00
CA SER A 347 -5.01 19.71 30.49
C SER A 347 -4.47 20.55 29.33
N GLU A 348 -4.93 21.80 29.21
CA GLU A 348 -4.41 22.76 28.24
C GLU A 348 -2.92 23.05 28.47
N LEU A 349 -2.49 23.16 29.73
CA LEU A 349 -1.09 23.39 30.09
C LEU A 349 -0.17 22.30 29.51
N VAL A 350 -0.59 21.03 29.59
CA VAL A 350 0.21 19.92 29.05
C VAL A 350 0.26 19.99 27.52
N ARG A 351 -0.82 20.40 26.86
CA ARG A 351 -0.83 20.59 25.41
C ARG A 351 0.12 21.71 25.00
N ASP A 352 0.09 22.83 25.72
CA ASP A 352 0.94 23.99 25.48
C ASP A 352 2.41 23.65 25.73
N ASP A 353 2.74 22.90 26.78
CA ASP A 353 4.10 22.44 27.06
C ASP A 353 4.66 21.57 25.92
N PHE A 354 3.87 20.62 25.41
CA PHE A 354 4.28 19.80 24.27
C PHE A 354 4.43 20.61 22.99
N ALA A 355 3.55 21.61 22.77
CA ALA A 355 3.67 22.52 21.63
C ALA A 355 4.94 23.39 21.75
N ALA A 356 5.24 23.91 22.93
CA ALA A 356 6.39 24.77 23.19
C ALA A 356 7.74 24.02 23.13
N TYR A 357 7.84 22.82 23.72
CA TYR A 357 9.08 22.03 23.74
C TYR A 357 9.44 21.41 22.39
N MET A 358 8.46 21.17 21.52
CA MET A 358 8.67 20.68 20.16
C MET A 358 8.82 21.82 19.14
N TRP A 359 8.61 23.08 19.57
CA TRP A 359 8.89 24.30 18.81
C TRP A 359 10.28 24.94 19.06
N PRO A 360 11.40 24.21 18.97
CA PRO A 360 12.65 24.93 18.69
C PRO A 360 13.55 24.19 17.69
N THR A 361 13.33 24.37 16.38
CA THR A 361 14.45 24.23 15.41
C THR A 361 14.30 25.06 14.13
N THR A 362 13.09 25.28 13.61
CA THR A 362 12.93 26.07 12.36
C THR A 362 12.80 27.57 12.59
N ALA A 363 12.15 28.01 13.68
CA ALA A 363 11.97 29.44 13.96
C ALA A 363 13.27 30.17 14.33
N ARG A 364 14.28 29.47 14.90
CA ARG A 364 15.58 30.09 15.22
C ARG A 364 16.46 30.28 14.00
N VAL A 365 16.41 29.38 13.01
CA VAL A 365 17.20 29.52 11.77
C VAL A 365 16.62 30.63 10.89
N VAL A 366 15.29 30.73 10.80
CA VAL A 366 14.63 31.79 10.02
C VAL A 366 14.83 33.17 10.68
N ASN A 367 14.79 33.26 12.02
CA ASN A 367 15.11 34.53 12.69
C ASN A 367 16.61 34.86 12.65
N ASP A 368 17.52 33.88 12.75
CA ASP A 368 18.96 34.16 12.64
C ASP A 368 19.35 34.58 11.21
N GLU A 369 18.69 34.06 10.17
CA GLU A 369 18.88 34.51 8.77
C GLU A 369 18.24 35.88 8.49
N LEU A 370 17.03 36.14 8.99
CA LEU A 370 16.38 37.46 8.87
C LEU A 370 17.11 38.55 9.65
N VAL A 371 17.62 38.24 10.86
CA VAL A 371 18.43 39.18 11.65
C VAL A 371 19.81 39.38 11.01
N ALA A 372 20.38 38.36 10.35
CA ALA A 372 21.61 38.51 9.58
C ALA A 372 21.41 39.34 8.29
N GLU A 373 20.27 39.20 7.60
CA GLU A 373 19.90 40.05 6.46
C GLU A 373 19.57 41.49 6.87
N GLU A 374 18.88 41.72 7.98
CA GLU A 374 18.63 43.07 8.51
C GLU A 374 19.92 43.76 8.97
N GLN A 375 20.85 43.02 9.58
CA GLN A 375 22.15 43.56 9.98
C GLN A 375 23.10 43.80 8.79
N ALA A 376 22.99 43.01 7.72
CA ALA A 376 23.71 43.23 6.47
C ALA A 376 23.14 44.43 5.69
N ALA A 377 21.82 44.62 5.69
CA ALA A 377 21.14 45.74 5.03
C ALA A 377 21.32 47.07 5.79
N GLY A 378 21.36 47.04 7.13
CA GLY A 378 21.56 48.24 7.96
C GLY A 378 22.99 48.80 7.97
N GLY A 379 23.96 48.10 7.38
CA GLY A 379 25.37 48.51 7.33
C GLY A 379 25.76 49.40 6.14
N GLU A 380 24.95 49.49 5.09
CA GLU A 380 25.32 50.20 3.84
C GLU A 380 24.56 51.51 3.59
N GLU A 381 23.55 51.86 4.40
CA GLU A 381 22.73 53.08 4.18
C GLU A 381 23.11 54.30 5.05
N LEU A 382 24.21 54.25 5.80
CA LEU A 382 24.71 55.36 6.61
C LEU A 382 26.06 55.91 6.14
N THR A 383 26.26 56.02 4.82
CA THR A 383 27.35 56.86 4.29
C THR A 383 27.05 57.50 2.93
N ARG A 384 25.83 58.01 2.67
CA ARG A 384 25.60 58.75 1.41
C ARG A 384 24.42 59.72 1.39
N GLU A 385 24.17 60.45 2.46
CA GLU A 385 23.36 61.66 2.35
C GLU A 385 23.80 62.75 3.33
N THR A 386 24.98 63.31 3.04
CA THR A 386 25.35 64.65 3.51
C THR A 386 25.79 65.48 2.32
N ALA A 387 24.83 65.85 1.49
CA ALA A 387 24.93 67.02 0.64
C ALA A 387 23.52 67.39 0.20
N GLN A 388 22.94 68.41 0.86
CA GLN A 388 22.44 69.63 0.22
C GLN A 388 21.25 70.22 0.99
N GLU A 389 21.47 71.45 1.47
CA GLU A 389 20.48 72.50 1.81
C GLU A 389 19.82 72.56 3.22
N ARG A 390 20.45 73.42 4.04
CA ARG A 390 19.90 74.61 4.73
C ARG A 390 18.69 74.48 5.69
N SER A 391 18.98 74.88 6.94
CA SER A 391 18.12 75.30 8.07
C SER A 391 17.02 76.35 7.78
N PRO A 392 16.26 76.89 8.77
CA PRO A 392 15.96 76.45 10.16
C PRO A 392 14.45 76.59 10.53
N PHE A 393 13.97 75.97 11.61
CA PHE A 393 13.03 76.62 12.57
C PHE A 393 12.74 75.74 13.80
N ARG A 394 12.90 76.36 14.99
CA ARG A 394 12.11 76.31 16.25
C ARG A 394 11.32 75.03 16.60
N ALA A 395 11.07 74.66 17.86
CA ALA A 395 11.42 75.03 19.23
C ALA A 395 10.35 74.34 20.11
N SER A 396 10.67 74.04 21.38
CA SER A 396 9.72 73.76 22.48
C SER A 396 9.02 72.38 22.43
N ALA A 397 8.93 71.55 23.48
CA ALA A 397 8.93 71.75 24.93
C ALA A 397 9.51 70.49 25.62
N ASN A 398 10.49 70.59 26.52
CA ASN A 398 10.36 70.52 27.99
C ASN A 398 9.37 69.45 28.52
N ALA A 399 9.87 68.38 29.12
CA ALA A 399 10.12 68.23 30.58
C ALA A 399 8.80 67.84 31.31
N SER A 400 8.70 66.83 32.16
CA SER A 400 9.45 66.61 33.41
C SER A 400 8.83 65.39 34.13
N LEU A 401 9.62 64.66 34.92
CA LEU A 401 9.36 64.21 36.31
C LEU A 401 9.79 62.76 36.60
N ASP A 402 10.82 62.72 37.44
CA ASP A 402 11.35 61.64 38.24
C ASP A 402 10.35 61.07 39.27
N GLY A 403 10.63 59.83 39.69
CA GLY A 403 10.76 59.50 41.12
C GLY A 403 9.63 58.71 41.76
N HIS A 404 9.92 57.48 42.19
CA HIS A 404 9.90 57.14 43.63
C HIS A 404 10.54 55.75 43.92
N GLU A 405 11.33 55.76 44.98
CA GLU A 405 12.07 54.68 45.65
C GLU A 405 11.21 53.83 46.62
N GLN A 406 11.73 52.62 46.92
CA GLN A 406 11.63 51.80 48.16
C GLN A 406 10.24 51.20 48.51
N ASP A 407 10.09 49.96 49.00
CA ASP A 407 10.84 49.30 50.09
C ASP A 407 10.63 47.76 50.10
N SER A 408 11.52 47.08 50.85
CA SER A 408 11.61 45.71 51.42
C SER A 408 10.33 44.85 51.55
N ASP A 409 10.36 43.51 51.42
CA ASP A 409 10.88 42.58 52.45
C ASP A 409 11.19 41.15 51.92
N LEU A 410 12.20 40.54 52.56
CA LEU A 410 12.72 39.18 52.38
C LEU A 410 11.96 38.15 53.24
N VAL A 411 11.74 36.94 52.72
CA VAL A 411 11.86 35.67 53.50
C VAL A 411 12.42 34.58 52.59
N GLY A 412 13.62 34.11 52.92
CA GLY A 412 14.25 32.92 52.31
C GLY A 412 13.84 31.62 53.02
N ILE A 413 13.88 30.52 52.27
CA ILE A 413 13.86 29.16 52.82
C ILE A 413 15.06 28.41 52.23
N GLU A 414 15.91 27.95 53.14
CA GLU A 414 17.17 27.25 52.93
C GLU A 414 16.99 25.83 52.38
N ALA A 415 17.98 25.44 51.58
CA ALA A 415 18.21 24.10 51.08
C ALA A 415 18.79 23.18 52.19
N MET A 416 18.35 21.93 52.24
CA MET A 416 18.94 20.88 53.08
C MET A 416 19.08 19.58 52.27
N ASN A 417 20.32 19.06 52.18
CA ASN A 417 20.69 17.75 51.64
C ASN A 417 21.99 17.30 52.37
N PRO A 418 22.38 16.03 52.35
CA PRO A 418 21.85 14.89 53.10
C PRO A 418 22.87 14.34 54.12
N SER A 419 22.39 13.58 55.11
CA SER A 419 23.24 12.77 56.00
C SER A 419 23.04 11.28 55.75
N ARG A 420 24.17 10.61 55.50
CA ARG A 420 24.40 9.17 55.43
C ARG A 420 23.93 8.44 56.68
N GLU A 421 23.31 7.28 56.51
CA GLU A 421 23.52 6.12 57.39
C GLU A 421 23.07 4.82 56.69
N GLY A 422 23.97 3.86 56.61
CA GLY A 422 23.70 2.42 56.48
C GLY A 422 24.66 1.70 57.45
N PRO A 423 24.74 0.35 57.50
CA PRO A 423 23.93 -0.69 56.85
C PRO A 423 23.34 -1.71 57.86
N LYS A 424 22.41 -2.59 57.44
CA LYS A 424 22.22 -3.91 58.07
C LYS A 424 21.79 -4.98 57.06
N GLU A 425 22.50 -6.09 57.11
CA GLU A 425 22.34 -7.33 56.35
C GLU A 425 21.14 -8.18 56.84
N LEU A 426 20.45 -8.81 55.87
CA LEU A 426 19.95 -10.20 55.72
C LEU A 426 19.64 -11.07 56.98
N PRO A 427 18.66 -12.00 56.90
CA PRO A 427 18.64 -13.14 55.97
C PRO A 427 17.64 -13.06 54.81
#